data_AF-A0A534G618-F1
#
_entry.id   AF-A0A534G618-F1
#
_cell.length_a   1.000
_cell.length_b   1.000
_cell.length_c   1.000
_cell.angle_alpha   90.00
_cell.angle_beta   90.00
_cell.angle_gamma   90.00
#
_symmetry.space_group_name_H-M   'P 1'
#
loop_
_entity.id
_entity.type
_entity.pdbx_description
1 polymer ?
#
loop_
_entity_poly.entity_id
_entity_poly.type
_entity_poly.pdbx_seq_one_letter_code
_entity_poly.pdbx_strand_id
1 'polypeptide(L)'
;MRSTVNPSLGPLSPGNFYIGKFVQRESNLNIDLSYPLQVAGFASPLSIAGGLEYRDETYQQLLGEPASYAAGVYGAQPLYNCAGTSCSPALDATGNQIVATVPTTSNGYGGIGTGIDASQISYGGYIDLEADVLKWLTLGIAGRYEDYSSFGNTTLGKVQARIKATDWMAFRATASTGFHAPTPGQGNVETISTTFLPGSTNNVQIGTFPVTSPV
;
A
#
# COMPACT_ATOMS: atom_id res chain seq x y z
N MET A 1 0.94 -16.63 16.50
CA MET A 1 0.79 -15.98 17.83
C MET A 1 0.83 -17.05 18.90
N ARG A 2 1.17 -16.71 20.15
CA ARG A 2 1.06 -17.66 21.27
C ARG A 2 -0.20 -17.37 22.09
N SER A 3 -0.88 -18.40 22.59
CA SER A 3 -2.12 -18.28 23.37
C SER A 3 -3.28 -17.63 22.61
N THR A 4 -3.45 -17.99 21.34
CA THR A 4 -4.57 -17.52 20.52
C THR A 4 -5.53 -18.67 20.23
N VAL A 5 -6.82 -18.36 20.14
CA VAL A 5 -7.89 -19.34 19.96
C VAL A 5 -8.78 -18.86 18.82
N ASN A 6 -9.18 -19.77 17.94
CA ASN A 6 -10.24 -19.53 16.98
C ASN A 6 -11.56 -20.00 17.62
N PRO A 7 -12.44 -19.08 18.05
CA PRO A 7 -13.65 -19.43 18.79
C PRO A 7 -14.62 -20.28 17.95
N SER A 8 -14.58 -20.17 16.62
CA SER A 8 -15.45 -20.96 15.75
C SER A 8 -15.11 -22.46 15.76
N LEU A 9 -13.86 -22.82 16.04
CA LEU A 9 -13.42 -24.21 16.19
C LEU A 9 -13.73 -24.79 17.58
N GLY A 10 -14.09 -23.94 18.55
CA GLY A 10 -14.43 -24.37 19.92
C GLY A 10 -13.31 -25.21 20.55
N PRO A 11 -13.61 -26.36 21.18
CA PRO A 11 -12.61 -27.23 21.83
C PRO A 11 -11.53 -27.78 20.88
N LEU A 12 -11.75 -27.73 19.56
CA LEU A 12 -10.81 -28.21 18.54
C LEU A 12 -9.78 -27.15 18.15
N SER A 13 -9.88 -25.91 18.66
CA SER A 13 -8.89 -24.87 18.38
C SER A 13 -7.55 -25.19 19.05
N PRO A 14 -6.43 -25.24 18.30
CA PRO A 14 -5.11 -25.25 18.91
C PRO A 14 -4.87 -23.93 19.66
N GLY A 15 -4.12 -23.96 20.77
CA GLY A 15 -3.79 -22.76 21.56
C GLY A 15 -2.63 -21.94 21.00
N ASN A 16 -1.92 -22.48 20.01
CA ASN A 16 -0.88 -21.80 19.25
C ASN A 16 -1.05 -22.16 17.79
N PHE A 17 -1.19 -21.14 16.93
CA PHE A 17 -1.17 -21.33 15.49
C PHE A 17 -0.56 -20.11 14.80
N TYR A 18 0.00 -20.35 13.62
CA TYR A 18 0.55 -19.32 12.75
C TYR A 18 -0.60 -18.63 12.01
N ILE A 19 -0.67 -17.29 12.09
CA ILE A 19 -1.77 -16.50 11.50
C ILE A 19 -1.41 -15.92 10.13
N GLY A 20 -0.23 -16.27 9.61
CA GLY A 20 0.34 -15.66 8.42
C GLY A 20 1.29 -14.51 8.74
N LYS A 21 1.91 -13.96 7.71
CA LYS A 21 2.83 -12.83 7.81
C LYS A 21 2.80 -12.01 6.52
N PHE A 22 2.84 -10.70 6.68
CA PHE A 22 3.12 -9.77 5.60
C PHE A 22 4.63 -9.56 5.49
N VAL A 23 5.17 -9.75 4.29
CA VAL A 23 6.58 -9.50 3.98
C VAL A 23 6.63 -8.48 2.87
N GLN A 24 7.27 -7.34 3.14
CA GLN A 24 7.59 -6.35 2.12
C GLN A 24 9.11 -6.28 2.00
N ARG A 25 9.61 -6.32 0.78
CA ARG A 25 11.02 -6.17 0.47
C ARG A 25 11.20 -5.18 -0.67
N GLU A 26 12.08 -4.23 -0.47
CA GLU A 26 12.49 -3.25 -1.47
C GLU A 26 14.00 -3.36 -1.67
N SER A 27 14.43 -3.36 -2.92
CA SER A 27 15.84 -3.28 -3.30
C SER A 27 16.01 -2.13 -4.29
N ASN A 28 16.98 -1.25 -4.05
CA ASN A 28 17.24 -0.10 -4.90
C ASN A 28 18.73 -0.04 -5.30
N LEU A 29 18.99 0.26 -6.56
CA LEU A 29 20.31 0.54 -7.10
C LEU A 29 20.28 1.90 -7.82
N ASN A 30 21.20 2.78 -7.41
CA ASN A 30 21.35 4.11 -7.98
C ASN A 30 22.74 4.30 -8.57
N ILE A 31 22.80 4.97 -9.73
CA ILE A 31 24.03 5.44 -10.34
C ILE A 31 23.88 6.93 -10.60
N ASP A 32 24.73 7.73 -9.98
CA ASP A 32 24.69 9.19 -10.05
C ASP A 32 26.00 9.75 -10.60
N LEU A 33 25.89 10.74 -11.47
CA LEU A 33 27.00 11.42 -12.12
C LEU A 33 26.80 12.93 -12.02
N SER A 34 27.87 13.65 -11.74
CA SER A 34 27.88 15.11 -11.71
C SER A 34 29.09 15.66 -12.44
N TYR A 35 28.87 16.65 -13.30
CA TYR A 35 29.92 17.28 -14.08
C TYR A 35 29.75 18.81 -14.12
N PRO A 36 30.72 19.58 -13.59
CA PRO A 36 30.72 21.03 -13.76
C PRO A 36 31.28 21.39 -15.14
N LEU A 37 30.42 21.92 -16.01
CA LEU A 37 30.80 22.40 -17.34
C LEU A 37 31.03 23.91 -17.31
N GLN A 38 32.22 24.37 -17.72
CA GLN A 38 32.47 25.80 -17.88
C GLN A 38 31.75 26.31 -19.13
N VAL A 39 30.74 27.17 -18.96
CA VAL A 39 30.00 27.80 -20.06
C VAL A 39 30.37 29.28 -20.14
N ALA A 40 30.80 29.72 -21.32
CA ALA A 40 31.11 31.13 -21.54
C ALA A 40 29.87 32.00 -21.33
N GLY A 41 29.96 32.98 -20.44
CA GLY A 41 28.88 33.93 -20.14
C GLY A 41 28.14 33.67 -18.82
N PHE A 42 28.31 32.50 -18.18
CA PHE A 42 27.74 32.26 -16.85
C PHE A 42 28.72 32.72 -15.75
N ALA A 43 28.16 33.10 -14.60
CA ALA A 43 28.93 33.53 -13.43
C ALA A 43 29.52 32.34 -12.65
N SER A 44 28.94 31.15 -12.78
CA SER A 44 29.51 29.88 -12.30
C SER A 44 29.60 28.85 -13.44
N PRO A 45 30.37 27.76 -13.29
CA PRO A 45 30.20 26.57 -14.10
C PRO A 45 28.75 26.07 -14.03
N LEU A 46 28.24 25.55 -15.14
CA LEU A 46 26.98 24.83 -15.20
C LEU A 46 27.16 23.46 -14.54
N SER A 47 26.47 23.23 -13.44
CA SER A 47 26.36 21.92 -12.81
C SER A 47 25.40 21.06 -13.63
N ILE A 48 25.92 19.98 -14.23
CA ILE A 48 25.14 18.96 -14.91
C ILE A 48 25.15 17.74 -14.01
N ALA A 49 24.01 17.39 -13.43
CA ALA A 49 23.84 16.15 -12.70
C ALA A 49 22.85 15.24 -13.42
N GLY A 50 23.05 13.94 -13.31
CA GLY A 50 22.11 12.97 -13.82
C GLY A 50 22.34 11.62 -13.19
N GLY A 51 21.29 10.81 -13.18
CA GLY A 51 21.37 9.50 -12.59
C GLY A 51 20.31 8.54 -13.11
N LEU A 52 20.55 7.27 -12.84
CA LEU A 52 19.66 6.16 -13.13
C LEU A 52 19.33 5.45 -11.82
N GLU A 53 18.08 5.02 -11.71
CA GLU A 53 17.55 4.31 -10.56
C GLU A 53 16.87 3.02 -11.03
N TYR A 54 17.14 1.92 -10.33
CA TYR A 54 16.43 0.66 -10.48
C TYR A 54 15.87 0.26 -9.12
N ARG A 55 14.56 0.06 -9.05
CA ARG A 55 13.87 -0.38 -7.83
C ARG A 55 13.09 -1.66 -8.10
N ASP A 56 13.23 -2.61 -7.20
CA ASP A 56 12.47 -3.87 -7.15
C ASP A 56 11.75 -3.96 -5.81
N GLU A 57 10.42 -3.94 -5.86
CA GLU A 57 9.52 -4.04 -4.73
C GLU A 57 8.71 -5.33 -4.80
N THR A 58 8.79 -6.12 -3.73
CA THR A 58 8.01 -7.35 -3.59
C THR A 58 7.17 -7.30 -2.32
N TYR A 59 5.94 -7.79 -2.44
CA TYR A 59 4.98 -7.90 -1.36
C TYR A 59 4.41 -9.31 -1.34
N GLN A 60 4.54 -9.98 -0.21
CA GLN A 60 4.08 -11.34 -0.01
C GLN A 60 3.18 -11.43 1.23
N GLN A 61 2.04 -12.08 1.05
CA GLN A 61 1.16 -12.54 2.12
C GLN A 61 1.38 -14.04 2.31
N LEU A 62 2.12 -14.40 3.35
CA LEU A 62 2.35 -15.80 3.70
C LEU A 62 1.12 -16.35 4.42
N LEU A 63 0.62 -17.48 3.93
CA LEU A 63 -0.56 -18.15 4.48
C LEU A 63 -0.39 -18.50 5.96
N GLY A 64 -1.44 -18.24 6.73
CA GLY A 64 -1.60 -18.79 8.07
C GLY A 64 -1.95 -20.27 8.03
N GLU A 65 -1.92 -20.93 9.18
CA GLU A 65 -2.43 -22.28 9.31
C GLU A 65 -3.96 -22.28 9.19
N PRO A 66 -4.60 -23.36 8.70
CA PRO A 66 -6.05 -23.43 8.55
C PRO A 66 -6.84 -23.07 9.81
N ALA A 67 -6.30 -23.41 10.99
CA ALA A 67 -6.90 -23.04 12.28
C ALA A 67 -7.06 -21.53 12.49
N SER A 68 -6.33 -20.69 11.75
CA SER A 68 -6.34 -19.23 11.86
C SER A 68 -7.47 -18.53 11.06
N TYR A 69 -7.99 -19.17 10.01
CA TYR A 69 -8.99 -18.58 9.10
C TYR A 69 -10.19 -19.50 8.81
N ALA A 70 -10.11 -20.80 9.13
CA ALA A 70 -11.21 -21.72 8.94
C ALA A 70 -12.40 -21.37 9.85
N ALA A 71 -13.61 -21.55 9.32
CA ALA A 71 -14.83 -21.51 10.08
C ALA A 71 -15.09 -22.88 10.69
N GLY A 72 -15.00 -22.99 12.01
CA GLY A 72 -15.33 -24.22 12.71
C GLY A 72 -16.83 -24.41 12.94
N VAL A 73 -17.18 -25.57 13.48
CA VAL A 73 -18.56 -26.05 13.69
C VAL A 73 -19.39 -25.10 14.58
N TYR A 74 -18.73 -24.31 15.44
CA TYR A 74 -19.38 -23.33 16.32
C TYR A 74 -19.52 -21.94 15.69
N GLY A 75 -19.01 -21.74 14.47
CA GLY A 75 -19.24 -20.55 13.66
C GLY A 75 -20.50 -20.62 12.78
N ALA A 76 -21.19 -21.76 12.78
CA ALA A 76 -22.45 -21.96 12.07
C ALA A 76 -23.63 -21.44 12.90
N GLN A 77 -24.29 -20.40 12.42
CA GLN A 77 -25.47 -19.83 13.07
C GLN A 77 -26.69 -19.92 12.15
N PRO A 78 -27.79 -20.56 12.60
CA PRO A 78 -29.05 -20.53 11.88
C PRO A 78 -29.58 -19.10 11.82
N LEU A 79 -29.94 -18.64 10.61
CA LEU A 79 -30.47 -17.29 10.40
C LEU A 79 -31.96 -17.23 10.74
N TYR A 80 -32.37 -16.07 11.26
CA TYR A 80 -33.75 -15.74 11.57
C TYR A 80 -34.12 -14.40 10.94
N ASN A 81 -35.32 -14.31 10.37
CA ASN A 81 -35.91 -13.04 9.94
C ASN A 81 -36.77 -12.50 11.09
N CYS A 82 -36.40 -11.34 11.64
CA CYS A 82 -37.10 -10.72 12.75
C CYS A 82 -37.85 -9.47 12.30
N ALA A 83 -39.15 -9.41 12.60
CA ALA A 83 -39.99 -8.23 12.42
C ALA A 83 -40.62 -7.85 13.76
N GLY A 84 -40.16 -6.74 14.34
CA GLY A 84 -40.54 -6.36 15.71
C GLY A 84 -39.97 -7.35 16.74
N THR A 85 -40.82 -7.90 17.61
CA THR A 85 -40.44 -8.89 18.63
C THR A 85 -40.55 -10.35 18.17
N SER A 86 -41.01 -10.59 16.94
CA SER A 86 -41.22 -11.94 16.40
C SER A 86 -40.13 -12.30 15.41
N CYS A 87 -39.47 -13.44 15.64
CA CYS A 87 -38.42 -13.98 14.76
C CYS A 87 -38.86 -15.34 14.21
N SER A 88 -38.78 -15.52 12.89
CA SER A 88 -39.00 -16.81 12.22
C SER A 88 -37.71 -17.29 11.52
N PRO A 89 -37.50 -18.60 11.36
CA PRO A 89 -36.35 -19.12 10.61
C PRO A 89 -36.28 -18.53 9.20
N ALA A 90 -35.11 -18.05 8.78
CA ALA A 90 -34.88 -17.68 7.39
C ALA A 90 -34.69 -18.96 6.57
N LEU A 91 -35.51 -19.16 5.53
CA LEU A 91 -35.51 -20.35 4.71
C LEU A 91 -34.95 -20.05 3.31
N ASP A 92 -34.23 -21.01 2.72
CA ASP A 92 -33.81 -20.95 1.32
C ASP A 92 -35.00 -21.19 0.36
N ALA A 93 -34.76 -21.10 -0.94
CA ALA A 93 -35.80 -21.33 -1.96
C ALA A 93 -36.41 -22.75 -1.94
N THR A 94 -35.79 -23.69 -1.22
CA THR A 94 -36.23 -25.09 -1.07
C THR A 94 -36.89 -25.35 0.28
N GLY A 95 -37.00 -24.34 1.15
CA GLY A 95 -37.62 -24.43 2.47
C GLY A 95 -36.71 -24.92 3.59
N ASN A 96 -35.40 -25.04 3.37
CA ASN A 96 -34.44 -25.40 4.42
C ASN A 96 -33.98 -24.16 5.17
N GLN A 97 -33.74 -24.29 6.48
CA GLN A 97 -33.21 -23.19 7.28
C GLN A 97 -31.81 -22.80 6.82
N ILE A 98 -31.63 -21.52 6.48
CA ILE A 98 -30.35 -20.98 6.06
C ILE A 98 -29.43 -20.94 7.28
N VAL A 99 -28.27 -21.57 7.16
CA VAL A 99 -27.21 -21.53 8.16
C VAL A 99 -26.07 -20.69 7.61
N ALA A 100 -25.81 -19.54 8.23
CA ALA A 100 -24.64 -18.74 7.91
C ALA A 100 -23.46 -19.29 8.72
N THR A 101 -22.43 -19.75 8.01
CA THR A 101 -21.18 -20.15 8.66
C THR A 101 -20.18 -19.02 8.45
N VAL A 102 -19.94 -18.23 9.50
CA VAL A 102 -18.95 -17.15 9.49
C VAL A 102 -17.79 -17.51 10.38
N PRO A 103 -16.54 -17.53 9.87
CA PRO A 103 -15.38 -17.71 10.75
C PRO A 103 -15.33 -16.54 11.74
N THR A 104 -15.36 -16.80 13.04
CA THR A 104 -15.13 -15.77 14.07
C THR A 104 -13.66 -15.36 14.18
N THR A 105 -12.83 -15.96 13.32
CA THR A 105 -11.42 -15.68 13.13
C THR A 105 -10.60 -15.81 14.42
N SER A 106 -9.28 -15.67 14.34
CA SER A 106 -8.42 -15.77 15.51
C SER A 106 -8.50 -14.49 16.33
N ASN A 107 -9.32 -14.46 17.38
CA ASN A 107 -9.51 -13.28 18.24
C ASN A 107 -9.90 -12.01 17.46
N GLY A 108 -10.80 -12.13 16.48
CA GLY A 108 -11.26 -11.01 15.65
C GLY A 108 -10.39 -10.70 14.43
N TYR A 109 -9.16 -11.23 14.34
CA TYR A 109 -8.33 -11.14 13.13
C TYR A 109 -8.31 -12.46 12.38
N GLY A 110 -8.81 -12.47 11.13
CA GLY A 110 -8.69 -13.63 10.24
C GLY A 110 -7.24 -13.82 9.85
N GLY A 111 -6.66 -14.97 10.18
CA GLY A 111 -5.36 -15.30 9.61
C GLY A 111 -5.40 -15.25 8.08
N ILE A 112 -4.24 -15.12 7.46
CA ILE A 112 -4.13 -14.99 6.00
C ILE A 112 -4.53 -16.32 5.35
N GLY A 113 -5.73 -16.39 4.77
CA GLY A 113 -6.27 -17.59 4.09
C GLY A 113 -5.99 -17.63 2.58
N THR A 114 -5.63 -16.49 2.00
CA THR A 114 -5.26 -16.31 0.58
C THR A 114 -3.82 -15.82 0.50
N GLY A 115 -2.97 -16.57 -0.20
CA GLY A 115 -1.59 -16.17 -0.43
C GLY A 115 -1.55 -15.19 -1.60
N ILE A 116 -0.92 -14.04 -1.40
CA ILE A 116 -0.73 -13.03 -2.44
C ILE A 116 0.77 -12.83 -2.61
N ASP A 117 1.23 -12.87 -3.86
CA ASP A 117 2.59 -12.50 -4.24
C ASP A 117 2.49 -11.42 -5.33
N ALA A 118 2.96 -10.22 -5.02
CA ALA A 118 2.92 -9.07 -5.90
C ALA A 118 4.31 -8.45 -5.99
N SER A 119 4.80 -8.26 -7.22
CA SER A 119 6.09 -7.62 -7.49
C SER A 119 5.92 -6.44 -8.43
N GLN A 120 6.65 -5.36 -8.18
CA GLN A 120 6.75 -4.20 -9.06
C GLN A 120 8.22 -3.88 -9.27
N ILE A 121 8.58 -3.68 -10.54
CA ILE A 121 9.88 -3.19 -10.93
C ILE A 121 9.69 -1.79 -11.51
N SER A 122 10.58 -0.86 -11.14
CA SER A 122 10.61 0.47 -11.72
C SER A 122 12.02 0.89 -12.15
N TYR A 123 12.09 1.55 -13.29
CA TYR A 123 13.31 2.17 -13.81
C TYR A 123 13.12 3.68 -13.87
N GLY A 124 14.05 4.42 -13.29
CA GLY A 124 14.04 5.87 -13.23
C GLY A 124 15.29 6.46 -13.84
N GLY A 125 15.16 7.66 -14.41
CA GLY A 125 16.28 8.47 -14.86
C GLY A 125 16.02 9.94 -14.60
N TYR A 126 17.04 10.69 -14.22
CA TYR A 126 16.93 12.13 -14.03
C TYR A 126 18.10 12.90 -14.62
N ILE A 127 17.83 14.17 -14.90
CA ILE A 127 18.83 15.18 -15.25
C ILE A 127 18.50 16.48 -14.51
N ASP A 128 19.51 17.11 -13.94
CA ASP A 128 19.43 18.41 -13.26
C ASP A 128 20.54 19.32 -13.80
N LEU A 129 20.14 20.53 -14.17
CA LEU A 129 21.01 21.57 -14.71
C LEU A 129 20.86 22.80 -13.83
N GLU A 130 21.95 23.25 -13.20
CA GLU A 130 21.95 24.44 -12.35
C GLU A 130 23.19 25.32 -12.57
N ALA A 131 23.01 26.64 -12.64
CA ALA A 131 24.11 27.59 -12.71
C ALA A 131 23.73 28.95 -12.13
N ASP A 132 24.75 29.68 -11.64
CA ASP A 132 24.68 31.13 -11.54
C ASP A 132 24.80 31.71 -12.96
N VAL A 133 23.66 31.93 -13.60
CA VAL A 133 23.60 32.55 -14.93
C VAL A 133 24.14 33.98 -14.87
N LEU A 134 23.82 34.71 -13.80
CA LEU A 134 24.37 36.02 -13.48
C LEU A 134 24.83 36.01 -12.01
N LYS A 135 25.70 36.94 -11.61
CA LYS A 135 26.16 37.06 -10.20
C LYS A 135 25.02 37.24 -9.19
N TRP A 136 23.86 37.68 -9.64
CA TRP A 136 22.66 37.89 -8.82
C TRP A 136 21.54 36.87 -9.11
N LEU A 137 21.68 36.01 -10.12
CA LEU A 137 20.64 35.08 -10.56
C LEU A 137 21.18 33.67 -10.74
N THR A 138 20.72 32.75 -9.89
CA THR A 138 20.87 31.32 -10.08
C THR A 138 19.60 30.78 -10.73
N LEU A 139 19.75 29.97 -11.77
CA LEU A 139 18.65 29.22 -12.38
C LEU A 139 18.96 27.73 -12.36
N GLY A 140 17.93 26.93 -12.09
CA GLY A 140 17.99 25.49 -12.16
C GLY A 140 16.77 24.91 -12.87
N ILE A 141 16.98 23.85 -13.63
CA ILE A 141 15.94 23.05 -14.26
C ILE A 141 16.27 21.58 -14.11
N ALA A 142 15.29 20.77 -13.74
CA ALA A 142 15.44 19.34 -13.62
C ALA A 142 14.27 18.59 -14.24
N GLY A 143 14.55 17.41 -14.77
CA GLY A 143 13.58 16.47 -15.28
C GLY A 143 13.85 15.08 -14.73
N ARG A 144 12.80 14.34 -14.39
CA ARG A 144 12.85 12.93 -13.99
C ARG A 144 11.80 12.15 -14.77
N TYR A 145 12.18 11.00 -15.27
CA TYR A 145 11.30 10.03 -15.90
C TYR A 145 11.33 8.75 -15.10
N GLU A 146 10.18 8.12 -14.89
CA GLU A 146 10.08 6.81 -14.27
C GLU A 146 9.11 5.94 -15.04
N ASP A 147 9.46 4.67 -15.19
CA ASP A 147 8.66 3.63 -15.81
C ASP A 147 8.40 2.52 -14.79
N TYR A 148 7.13 2.27 -14.48
CA TYR A 148 6.66 1.27 -13.53
C TYR A 148 5.97 0.13 -14.26
N SER A 149 6.32 -1.11 -13.93
CA SER A 149 5.74 -2.30 -14.56
C SER A 149 4.23 -2.46 -14.35
N SER A 150 3.66 -1.85 -13.30
CA SER A 150 2.24 -2.00 -12.96
C SER A 150 1.39 -0.74 -13.15
N PHE A 151 1.98 0.45 -13.21
CA PHE A 151 1.26 1.74 -13.24
C PHE A 151 1.55 2.59 -14.48
N GLY A 152 2.48 2.17 -15.34
CA GLY A 152 2.90 2.93 -16.53
C GLY A 152 4.01 3.92 -16.18
N ASN A 153 4.07 5.03 -16.92
CA ASN A 153 5.16 6.00 -16.80
C ASN A 153 4.74 7.34 -16.21
N THR A 154 5.71 8.05 -15.67
CA THR A 154 5.53 9.41 -15.15
C THR A 154 6.71 10.29 -15.54
N THR A 155 6.43 11.58 -15.76
CA THR A 155 7.46 12.58 -16.05
C THR A 155 7.27 13.75 -15.10
N LEU A 156 8.33 14.05 -14.36
CA LEU A 156 8.38 15.12 -13.39
C LEU A 156 9.33 16.21 -13.87
N GLY A 157 8.94 17.46 -13.66
CA GLY A 157 9.72 18.64 -14.00
C GLY A 157 9.83 19.57 -12.80
N LYS A 158 10.98 20.22 -12.68
CA LYS A 158 11.25 21.26 -11.67
C LYS A 158 11.97 22.42 -12.33
N VAL A 159 11.51 23.63 -12.05
CA VAL A 159 12.21 24.87 -12.38
C VAL A 159 12.41 25.65 -11.09
N GLN A 160 13.61 26.16 -10.88
CA GLN A 160 13.97 26.93 -9.70
C GLN A 160 14.79 28.16 -10.06
N ALA A 161 14.56 29.24 -9.33
CA ALA A 161 15.27 30.50 -9.47
C ALA A 161 15.63 31.05 -8.10
N ARG A 162 16.84 31.57 -7.96
CA ARG A 162 17.29 32.31 -6.78
C ARG A 162 17.85 33.66 -7.21
N ILE A 163 17.26 34.72 -6.66
CA ILE A 163 17.60 36.11 -6.97
C ILE A 163 18.23 36.72 -5.73
N LYS A 164 19.51 37.10 -5.79
CA LYS A 164 20.18 37.86 -4.74
C LYS A 164 19.87 39.35 -4.92
N ALA A 165 18.95 39.88 -4.11
CA ALA A 165 18.56 41.28 -4.17
C ALA A 165 19.57 42.20 -3.45
N THR A 166 20.10 41.75 -2.31
CA THR A 166 21.17 42.41 -1.55
C THR A 166 22.10 41.37 -0.91
N ASP A 167 23.16 41.78 -0.22
CA ASP A 167 24.03 40.85 0.51
C ASP A 167 23.34 40.15 1.69
N TRP A 168 22.26 40.74 2.21
CA TRP A 168 21.49 40.18 3.33
C TRP A 168 20.12 39.60 2.89
N MET A 169 19.69 39.81 1.64
CA MET A 169 18.38 39.38 1.14
C MET A 169 18.45 38.65 -0.19
N ALA A 170 17.81 37.48 -0.25
CA ALA A 170 17.63 36.72 -1.49
C ALA A 170 16.21 36.15 -1.58
N PHE A 171 15.64 36.20 -2.78
CA PHE A 171 14.36 35.59 -3.12
C PHE A 171 14.59 34.24 -3.78
N ARG A 172 13.72 33.28 -3.47
CA ARG A 172 13.74 31.94 -4.09
C ARG A 172 12.34 31.62 -4.60
N ALA A 173 12.26 31.09 -5.80
CA ALA A 173 11.03 30.64 -6.43
C ALA A 173 11.27 29.27 -7.04
N THR A 174 10.35 28.33 -6.79
CA THR A 174 10.41 26.97 -7.34
C THR A 174 9.01 26.57 -7.80
N ALA A 175 8.92 25.99 -8.98
CA ALA A 175 7.72 25.36 -9.50
C ALA A 175 8.07 23.94 -9.92
N SER A 176 7.32 22.96 -9.44
CA SER A 176 7.57 21.54 -9.75
C SER A 176 6.28 20.74 -9.81
N THR A 177 6.31 19.66 -10.58
CA THR A 177 5.30 18.60 -10.52
C THR A 177 5.72 17.52 -9.52
N GLY A 178 4.76 16.78 -8.97
CA GLY A 178 5.01 15.69 -8.03
C GLY A 178 4.13 14.49 -8.34
N PHE A 179 4.63 13.29 -8.06
CA PHE A 179 3.92 12.03 -8.24
C PHE A 179 4.26 11.09 -7.08
N HIS A 180 3.28 10.28 -6.68
CA HIS A 180 3.46 9.23 -5.68
C HIS A 180 2.81 7.96 -6.21
N ALA A 181 3.64 6.97 -6.59
CA ALA A 181 3.16 5.68 -7.07
C ALA A 181 2.53 4.88 -5.90
N PRO A 182 1.36 4.24 -6.09
CA PRO A 182 0.82 3.33 -5.08
C PRO A 182 1.76 2.12 -4.89
N THR A 183 2.10 1.80 -3.64
CA THR A 183 2.92 0.63 -3.35
C THR A 183 2.16 -0.67 -3.64
N PRO A 184 2.84 -1.77 -4.01
CA PRO A 184 2.19 -3.07 -4.23
C PRO A 184 1.38 -3.56 -3.02
N GLY A 185 1.83 -3.22 -1.80
CA GLY A 185 1.10 -3.50 -0.56
C GLY A 185 -0.20 -2.70 -0.44
N GLN A 186 -0.24 -1.42 -0.82
CA GLN A 186 -1.49 -0.64 -0.77
C GLN A 186 -2.55 -1.12 -1.77
N GLY A 187 -2.15 -1.71 -2.90
CA GLY A 187 -3.08 -2.20 -3.94
C GLY A 187 -3.57 -3.64 -3.74
N ASN A 188 -2.83 -4.46 -3.00
CA ASN A 188 -3.07 -5.91 -2.91
C ASN A 188 -3.25 -6.44 -1.48
N VAL A 189 -3.42 -5.57 -0.48
CA VAL A 189 -3.75 -6.02 0.87
C VAL A 189 -5.18 -6.56 0.88
N GLU A 190 -5.27 -7.87 1.07
CA GLU A 190 -6.47 -8.51 1.58
C GLU A 190 -6.36 -8.67 3.11
N THR A 191 -7.36 -8.25 3.86
CA THR A 191 -7.43 -8.48 5.32
C THR A 191 -8.88 -8.54 5.75
N ILE A 192 -9.26 -9.62 6.45
CA ILE A 192 -10.61 -9.81 6.99
C ILE A 192 -10.56 -9.71 8.51
N SER A 193 -11.36 -8.81 9.05
CA SER A 193 -11.50 -8.58 10.48
C SER A 193 -12.95 -8.72 10.91
N THR A 194 -13.19 -9.28 12.10
CA THR A 194 -14.53 -9.44 12.67
C THR A 194 -14.73 -8.39 13.76
N THR A 195 -15.78 -7.58 13.64
CA THR A 195 -16.12 -6.51 14.60
C THR A 195 -17.59 -6.57 15.03
N PHE A 196 -17.92 -5.80 16.07
CA PHE A 196 -19.29 -5.56 16.53
C PHE A 196 -19.67 -4.10 16.26
N LEU A 197 -20.76 -3.86 15.53
CA LEU A 197 -21.24 -2.51 15.26
C LEU A 197 -21.94 -1.91 16.49
N PRO A 198 -21.79 -0.61 16.78
CA PRO A 198 -22.51 0.05 17.87
C PRO A 198 -24.02 -0.16 17.75
N GLY A 199 -24.64 -0.78 18.76
CA GLY A 199 -26.08 -1.06 18.79
C GLY A 199 -26.53 -2.39 18.17
N SER A 200 -25.60 -3.23 17.69
CA SER A 200 -25.88 -4.59 17.19
C SER A 200 -25.16 -5.64 18.04
N THR A 201 -25.87 -6.69 18.46
CA THR A 201 -25.29 -7.87 19.12
C THR A 201 -24.69 -8.87 18.13
N ASN A 202 -24.84 -8.64 16.84
CA ASN A 202 -24.36 -9.54 15.78
C ASN A 202 -22.94 -9.16 15.36
N ASN A 203 -22.08 -10.16 15.23
CA ASN A 203 -20.75 -9.99 14.66
C ASN A 203 -20.86 -9.75 13.15
N VAL A 204 -20.06 -8.83 12.63
CA VAL A 204 -19.95 -8.53 11.20
C VAL A 204 -18.49 -8.59 10.78
N GLN A 205 -18.24 -9.21 9.64
CA GLN A 205 -16.92 -9.24 9.02
C GLN A 205 -16.75 -8.03 8.11
N ILE A 206 -15.62 -7.35 8.25
CA ILE A 206 -15.20 -6.25 7.39
C ILE A 206 -13.89 -6.70 6.74
N GLY A 207 -13.91 -6.77 5.42
CA GLY A 207 -12.74 -7.07 4.61
C GLY A 207 -12.20 -5.81 3.94
N THR A 208 -10.88 -5.63 3.94
CA THR A 208 -10.18 -4.86 2.93
C THR A 208 -9.81 -5.84 1.82
N PHE A 209 -10.19 -5.54 0.59
CA PHE A 209 -9.89 -6.38 -0.57
C PHE A 209 -9.05 -5.61 -1.58
N PRO A 210 -8.23 -6.30 -2.40
CA PRO A 210 -7.53 -5.67 -3.52
C PRO A 210 -8.52 -4.98 -4.48
N VAL A 211 -8.06 -3.93 -5.16
CA VAL A 211 -8.88 -3.21 -6.17
C VAL A 211 -9.30 -4.09 -7.37
N THR A 212 -8.65 -5.24 -7.56
CA THR A 212 -9.00 -6.24 -8.57
C THR A 212 -9.96 -7.33 -8.06
N SER A 213 -10.40 -7.24 -6.81
CA SER A 213 -11.29 -8.24 -6.22
C SER A 213 -12.68 -8.18 -6.86
N PRO A 214 -13.29 -9.32 -7.23
CA PRO A 214 -14.61 -9.35 -7.85
C PRO A 214 -15.79 -9.19 -6.86
N VAL A 215 -15.51 -8.93 -5.58
CA VAL A 215 -16.51 -8.74 -4.51
C VAL A 215 -16.91 -7.28 -4.32
#